data_AF-A0A381S817-F1
#
_entry.id   AF-A0A381S817-F1
#
_cell.length_a   1.000
_cell.length_b   1.000
_cell.length_c   1.000
_cell.angle_alpha   90.00
_cell.angle_beta   90.00
_cell.angle_gamma   90.00
#
_symmetry.space_group_name_H-M   'P 1'
#
loop_
_entity.id
_entity.type
_entity.pdbx_description
1 polymer ?
#
loop_
_entity_poly.entity_id
_entity_poly.type
_entity_poly.pdbx_seq_one_letter_code
_entity_poly.pdbx_strand_id
1 'polypeptide(L)'
;VKYVYYFGNGEADGTAEMKNLLGGKGANLAEMNHLGIPVPPGFTITTDVCTHYYKNDLNFPDELDSQIQESLSNVEAIMDSNFGDETNPLLLSVRSGARQSMPGMMDTVLNVGLASSTIPGLIKKTNNPRFVYDAYRRLIMMYADVVMEKAAGIEPSDGEGIRQKLENILDTYKKEKGLVADTDLSADDWITVSNSFKSEIRTTLDSDFPDDPMAQLWGGIKAVFQSWNGSRAISYRRIENIPDQWGTAVNVQAMVFGNMGESSATGVAFTRNPASGENIFFGEWLSNAQGEDVVAGLRTPNPLNEETKTSETQNLPSLESSMPELYAQLAEIRNNLEVHYSDMQDIEFTIQDGRLWMLQTRTGKRTGTSAIKMAVDMCNQGMIDKKTAIMRVMPEQLDELLHPMLDTESEKQATFLAKGLPAGPGGATGRIVFTADDAETWHKNGEQVILIREETSPEDVHGMHAAEAILTAKGGMTSHAALVARGWGKCCIVGCSAIHI
;
A
#
# COMPACT_ATOMS: atom_id res chain seq x y z
N VAL A 1 -11.92 19.05 22.76
CA VAL A 1 -12.35 17.81 22.04
C VAL A 1 -11.10 17.00 21.75
N LYS A 2 -11.12 15.67 21.87
CA LYS A 2 -9.95 14.82 21.56
C LYS A 2 -9.98 14.45 20.06
N TYR A 3 -8.97 14.90 19.33
CA TYR A 3 -8.81 14.73 17.88
C TYR A 3 -7.65 13.80 17.51
N VAL A 4 -6.73 13.54 18.44
CA VAL A 4 -5.57 12.68 18.24
C VAL A 4 -5.61 11.51 19.22
N TYR A 5 -5.40 10.30 18.72
CA TYR A 5 -5.44 9.05 19.47
C TYR A 5 -4.11 8.33 19.32
N TYR A 6 -3.37 8.22 20.41
CA TYR A 6 -2.06 7.59 20.44
C TYR A 6 -2.15 6.04 20.43
N PHE A 7 -1.13 5.39 19.87
CA PHE A 7 -0.89 3.94 19.98
C PHE A 7 0.62 3.63 20.01
N GLY A 8 1.05 2.70 20.85
CA GLY A 8 2.44 2.25 20.91
C GLY A 8 2.81 1.58 22.24
N ASN A 9 3.85 0.74 22.19
CA ASN A 9 4.41 0.03 23.36
C ASN A 9 3.37 -0.78 24.18
N GLY A 10 2.38 -1.37 23.50
CA GLY A 10 1.34 -2.17 24.14
C GLY A 10 0.16 -1.36 24.71
N GLU A 11 0.16 -0.04 24.52
CA GLU A 11 -0.92 0.85 24.94
C GLU A 11 -1.52 1.58 23.74
N ALA A 12 -2.82 1.85 23.78
CA ALA A 12 -3.49 2.69 22.79
C ALA A 12 -4.74 3.36 23.35
N ASP A 13 -5.01 4.58 22.89
CA ASP A 13 -6.22 5.35 23.22
C ASP A 13 -7.49 4.79 22.53
N GLY A 14 -7.30 4.11 21.40
CA GLY A 14 -8.36 3.58 20.55
C GLY A 14 -8.56 2.08 20.69
N THR A 15 -9.56 1.53 19.98
CA THR A 15 -9.82 0.09 19.85
C THR A 15 -10.39 -0.23 18.47
N ALA A 16 -10.50 -1.53 18.13
CA ALA A 16 -11.13 -2.00 16.89
C ALA A 16 -12.60 -1.56 16.72
N GLU A 17 -13.29 -1.17 17.79
CA GLU A 17 -14.68 -0.68 17.73
C GLU A 17 -14.78 0.76 17.19
N MET A 18 -13.69 1.52 17.29
CA MET A 18 -13.65 2.94 16.92
C MET A 18 -13.38 3.16 15.43
N LYS A 19 -13.67 2.19 14.56
CA LYS A 19 -13.48 2.25 13.10
C LYS A 19 -14.10 3.49 12.45
N ASN A 20 -15.23 3.96 12.96
CA ASN A 20 -15.87 5.16 12.43
C ASN A 20 -15.06 6.43 12.70
N LEU A 21 -14.37 6.49 13.84
CA LEU A 21 -13.61 7.66 14.27
C LEU A 21 -12.16 7.61 13.78
N LEU A 22 -11.52 6.45 13.89
CA LEU A 22 -10.08 6.24 13.61
C LEU A 22 -9.81 5.69 12.20
N GLY A 23 -10.87 5.40 11.45
CA GLY A 23 -10.77 4.59 10.24
C GLY A 23 -10.44 3.13 10.55
N GLY A 24 -10.47 2.28 9.51
CA GLY A 24 -10.12 0.86 9.64
C GLY A 24 -8.66 0.66 10.08
N LYS A 25 -7.74 1.46 9.53
CA LYS A 25 -6.30 1.34 9.82
C LYS A 25 -5.95 1.75 11.24
N GLY A 26 -6.39 2.93 11.67
CA GLY A 26 -6.11 3.43 13.03
C GLY A 26 -6.73 2.54 14.11
N ALA A 27 -7.96 2.08 13.89
CA ALA A 27 -8.61 1.14 14.81
C ALA A 27 -7.84 -0.18 14.95
N ASN A 28 -7.34 -0.74 13.85
CA ASN A 28 -6.58 -1.99 13.88
C ASN A 28 -5.14 -1.79 14.41
N LEU A 29 -4.51 -0.63 14.21
CA LEU A 29 -3.22 -0.29 14.84
C LEU A 29 -3.34 -0.21 16.36
N ALA A 30 -4.42 0.39 16.86
CA ALA A 30 -4.72 0.43 18.28
C ALA A 30 -5.00 -0.99 18.84
N GLU A 31 -5.82 -1.78 18.14
CA GLU A 31 -6.13 -3.16 18.56
C GLU A 31 -4.87 -4.05 18.62
N MET A 32 -4.01 -3.98 17.61
CA MET A 32 -2.77 -4.75 17.61
C MET A 32 -1.87 -4.40 18.80
N ASN A 33 -1.84 -3.14 19.24
CA ASN A 33 -1.10 -2.76 20.47
C ASN A 33 -1.69 -3.44 21.71
N HIS A 34 -3.02 -3.44 21.87
CA HIS A 34 -3.68 -4.12 23.00
C HIS A 34 -3.46 -5.64 22.99
N LEU A 35 -3.21 -6.23 21.82
CA LEU A 35 -2.87 -7.65 21.67
C LEU A 35 -1.38 -7.96 21.93
N GLY A 36 -0.57 -6.95 22.28
CA GLY A 36 0.87 -7.12 22.50
C GLY A 36 1.67 -7.39 21.21
N ILE A 37 1.08 -7.10 20.05
CA ILE A 37 1.76 -7.26 18.75
C ILE A 37 2.74 -6.09 18.58
N PRO A 38 3.97 -6.32 18.08
CA PRO A 38 4.99 -5.28 17.94
C PRO A 38 4.63 -4.30 16.82
N VAL A 39 3.92 -3.23 17.15
CA VAL A 39 3.54 -2.15 16.23
C VAL A 39 4.44 -0.93 16.48
N PRO A 40 5.01 -0.29 15.44
CA PRO A 40 5.73 0.96 15.61
C PRO A 40 4.80 2.04 16.21
N PRO A 41 5.26 2.82 17.22
CA PRO A 41 4.42 3.80 17.89
C PRO A 41 4.00 4.92 16.94
N GLY A 42 2.85 5.53 17.23
CA GLY A 42 2.24 6.56 16.40
C GLY A 42 0.97 7.11 17.01
N PHE A 43 0.20 7.81 16.18
CA PHE A 43 -1.10 8.34 16.53
C PHE A 43 -2.01 8.47 15.31
N THR A 44 -3.32 8.46 15.55
CA THR A 44 -4.36 8.65 14.55
C THR A 44 -5.09 9.97 14.78
N ILE A 45 -5.12 10.82 13.76
CA ILE A 45 -5.97 12.02 13.68
C ILE A 45 -7.34 11.59 13.13
N THR A 46 -8.41 11.91 13.86
CA THR A 46 -9.75 11.36 13.60
C THR A 46 -10.39 11.82 12.29
N THR A 47 -11.38 11.05 11.81
CA THR A 47 -12.26 11.42 10.69
C THR A 47 -13.06 12.70 10.94
N ASP A 48 -13.29 13.06 12.21
CA ASP A 48 -13.96 14.30 12.58
C ASP A 48 -13.12 15.54 12.21
N VAL A 49 -11.79 15.44 12.27
CA VAL A 49 -10.89 16.51 11.80
C VAL A 49 -11.01 16.71 10.29
N CYS A 50 -11.09 15.63 9.52
CA CYS A 50 -11.35 15.71 8.07
C CYS A 50 -12.68 16.44 7.80
N THR A 51 -13.72 16.10 8.57
CA THR A 51 -15.03 16.76 8.45
C THR A 51 -14.96 18.23 8.83
N HIS A 52 -14.25 18.57 9.91
CA HIS A 52 -14.03 19.94 10.35
C HIS A 52 -13.29 20.75 9.29
N TYR A 53 -12.20 20.20 8.75
CA TYR A 53 -11.37 20.81 7.70
C TYR A 53 -12.22 21.25 6.51
N TYR A 54 -13.08 20.38 5.98
CA TYR A 54 -13.95 20.75 4.86
C TYR A 54 -15.11 21.69 5.23
N LYS A 55 -15.58 21.68 6.47
CA LYS A 55 -16.67 22.58 6.93
C LYS A 55 -16.19 23.99 7.27
N ASN A 56 -14.90 24.19 7.49
CA ASN A 56 -14.32 25.46 7.95
C ASN A 56 -13.29 25.99 6.95
N ASP A 57 -13.63 25.99 5.66
CA ASP A 57 -12.80 26.56 4.57
C ASP A 57 -11.36 26.05 4.56
N LEU A 58 -11.18 24.74 4.76
CA LEU A 58 -9.87 24.06 4.77
C LEU A 58 -8.96 24.50 5.94
N ASN A 59 -9.56 24.86 7.08
CA ASN A 59 -8.82 25.16 8.32
C ASN A 59 -8.94 24.02 9.33
N PHE A 60 -7.85 23.78 10.07
CA PHE A 60 -7.81 22.81 11.16
C PHE A 60 -8.40 23.38 12.46
N PRO A 61 -8.89 22.53 13.37
CA PRO A 61 -9.25 22.96 14.72
C PRO A 61 -8.03 23.56 15.45
N ASP A 62 -8.22 24.65 16.18
CA ASP A 62 -7.16 25.37 16.89
C ASP A 62 -6.37 24.46 17.87
N GLU A 63 -7.04 23.50 18.51
CA GLU A 63 -6.40 22.61 19.49
C GLU A 63 -5.62 21.45 18.86
N LEU A 64 -5.71 21.24 17.54
CA LEU A 64 -5.11 20.08 16.87
C LEU A 64 -3.57 20.07 16.99
N ASP A 65 -2.92 21.22 16.81
CA ASP A 65 -1.46 21.34 16.87
C ASP A 65 -0.91 20.88 18.22
N SER A 66 -1.52 21.34 19.33
CA SER A 66 -1.12 20.94 20.68
C SER A 66 -1.25 19.42 20.93
N GLN A 67 -2.29 18.78 20.40
CA GLN A 67 -2.50 17.33 20.56
C GLN A 67 -1.55 16.49 19.69
N ILE A 68 -1.19 17.00 18.51
CA ILE A 68 -0.16 16.39 17.66
C ILE A 68 1.19 16.46 18.35
N GLN A 69 1.57 17.62 18.91
CA GLN A 69 2.83 17.78 19.64
C GLN A 69 2.91 16.85 20.86
N GLU A 70 1.85 16.76 21.66
CA GLU A 70 1.78 15.84 22.80
C GLU A 70 1.97 14.37 22.35
N SER A 71 1.26 13.97 21.30
CA SER A 71 1.37 12.60 20.78
C SER A 71 2.74 12.32 20.16
N LEU A 72 3.34 13.30 19.50
CA LEU A 72 4.68 13.20 18.94
C LEU A 72 5.72 13.00 20.05
N SER A 73 5.65 13.75 21.15
CA SER A 73 6.53 13.55 22.30
C SER A 73 6.43 12.16 22.93
N ASN A 74 5.24 11.55 22.95
CA ASN A 74 5.07 10.16 23.39
C ASN A 74 5.78 9.17 22.43
N VAL A 75 5.67 9.40 21.12
CA VAL A 75 6.37 8.59 20.11
C VAL A 75 7.89 8.74 20.26
N GLU A 76 8.37 9.97 20.42
CA GLU A 76 9.80 10.27 20.61
C GLU A 76 10.38 9.56 21.85
N ALA A 77 9.64 9.58 22.97
CA ALA A 77 10.04 8.92 24.20
C ALA A 77 10.19 7.39 24.04
N ILE A 78 9.34 6.75 23.24
CA ILE A 78 9.38 5.30 23.01
C ILE A 78 10.48 4.92 22.01
N MET A 79 10.67 5.76 20.99
CA MET A 79 11.65 5.53 19.95
C MET A 79 13.07 5.98 20.34
N ASP A 80 13.23 6.63 21.48
CA ASP A 80 14.48 7.23 21.94
C ASP A 80 15.15 8.05 20.82
N SER A 81 14.33 8.87 20.14
CA SER A 81 14.73 9.75 19.02
C SER A 81 13.73 10.88 18.87
N ASN A 82 14.19 12.03 18.37
CA ASN A 82 13.40 13.26 18.30
C ASN A 82 13.11 13.65 16.84
N PHE A 83 11.90 14.11 16.57
CA PHE A 83 11.48 14.51 15.23
C PHE A 83 12.15 15.83 14.84
N GLY A 84 12.91 15.80 13.74
CA GLY A 84 13.68 16.95 13.26
C GLY A 84 15.02 17.17 13.95
N ASP A 85 15.46 16.27 14.83
CA ASP A 85 16.78 16.37 15.47
C ASP A 85 17.94 16.09 14.51
N GLU A 86 18.99 16.91 14.57
CA GLU A 86 20.14 16.83 13.66
C GLU A 86 21.07 15.65 13.95
N THR A 87 20.98 15.05 15.15
CA THR A 87 21.89 14.02 15.63
C THR A 87 21.25 12.63 15.71
N ASN A 88 20.00 12.56 16.16
CA ASN A 88 19.23 11.33 16.33
C ASN A 88 17.79 11.53 15.81
N PRO A 89 17.63 11.73 14.48
CA PRO A 89 16.33 12.02 13.89
C PRO A 89 15.37 10.85 14.00
N LEU A 90 14.13 11.16 14.39
CA LEU A 90 12.96 10.31 14.18
C LEU A 90 12.35 10.63 12.81
N LEU A 91 12.01 9.58 12.05
CA LEU A 91 11.27 9.69 10.79
C LEU A 91 9.87 9.12 10.95
N LEU A 92 8.92 9.68 10.22
CA LEU A 92 7.50 9.32 10.30
C LEU A 92 6.97 8.88 8.94
N SER A 93 5.91 8.08 8.97
CA SER A 93 5.01 7.86 7.84
C SER A 93 3.68 8.57 8.11
N VAL A 94 3.06 9.10 7.06
CA VAL A 94 1.74 9.71 7.10
C VAL A 94 0.85 8.92 6.16
N ARG A 95 -0.09 8.16 6.73
CA ARG A 95 -0.91 7.16 6.02
C ARG A 95 -2.39 7.44 6.22
N SER A 96 -3.11 7.56 5.12
CA SER A 96 -4.57 7.61 5.12
C SER A 96 -5.23 6.37 5.75
N GLY A 97 -6.44 6.56 6.29
CA GLY A 97 -7.25 5.48 6.85
C GLY A 97 -8.73 5.84 6.89
N ALA A 98 -9.47 5.48 5.84
CA ALA A 98 -10.93 5.61 5.83
C ALA A 98 -11.60 4.50 6.65
N ARG A 99 -12.90 4.68 6.96
CA ARG A 99 -13.72 3.69 7.70
C ARG A 99 -13.79 2.35 6.98
N GLN A 100 -14.04 2.42 5.67
CA GLN A 100 -13.99 1.30 4.76
C GLN A 100 -12.67 1.33 4.00
N SER A 101 -12.06 0.17 3.81
CA SER A 101 -10.77 0.07 3.11
C SER A 101 -10.93 0.49 1.66
N MET A 102 -10.08 1.41 1.20
CA MET A 102 -9.96 1.85 -0.19
C MET A 102 -8.52 1.55 -0.68
N PRO A 103 -8.19 0.28 -1.01
CA PRO A 103 -6.82 -0.12 -1.35
C PRO A 103 -6.30 0.63 -2.57
N GLY A 104 -5.08 1.15 -2.50
CA GLY A 104 -4.47 1.93 -3.58
C GLY A 104 -4.97 3.37 -3.69
N MET A 105 -6.19 3.69 -3.25
CA MET A 105 -6.84 4.95 -3.61
C MET A 105 -6.32 6.18 -2.87
N MET A 106 -5.82 5.97 -1.66
CA MET A 106 -5.52 7.03 -0.72
C MET A 106 -4.03 7.16 -0.51
N ASP A 107 -3.58 8.39 -0.37
CA ASP A 107 -2.16 8.70 -0.37
C ASP A 107 -1.44 8.26 0.90
N THR A 108 -0.13 8.04 0.74
CA THR A 108 0.81 7.73 1.81
C THR A 108 2.12 8.46 1.51
N VAL A 109 2.70 9.07 2.53
CA VAL A 109 4.03 9.67 2.47
C VAL A 109 4.90 8.99 3.51
N LEU A 110 6.01 8.38 3.07
CA LEU A 110 6.99 7.75 3.96
C LEU A 110 8.22 8.65 4.12
N ASN A 111 9.04 8.35 5.13
CA ASN A 111 10.32 9.01 5.41
C ASN A 111 10.20 10.51 5.74
N VAL A 112 9.01 10.97 6.16
CA VAL A 112 8.77 12.36 6.60
C VAL A 112 9.71 12.70 7.75
N GLY A 113 10.37 13.85 7.65
CA GLY A 113 11.42 14.31 8.57
C GLY A 113 12.83 14.27 7.99
N LEU A 114 13.05 13.68 6.81
CA LEU A 114 14.32 13.81 6.09
C LEU A 114 14.44 15.21 5.48
N ALA A 115 15.42 15.95 5.97
CA ALA A 115 15.78 17.29 5.53
C ALA A 115 17.30 17.43 5.54
N SER A 116 17.83 18.49 4.92
CA SER A 116 19.28 18.77 4.91
C SER A 116 19.89 18.79 6.32
N SER A 117 19.12 19.19 7.34
CA SER A 117 19.54 19.20 8.75
C SER A 117 19.60 17.82 9.41
N THR A 118 18.69 16.89 9.06
CA THR A 118 18.57 15.57 9.71
C THR A 118 19.40 14.48 9.02
N ILE A 119 19.72 14.65 7.74
CA ILE A 119 20.50 13.68 6.95
C ILE A 119 21.85 13.32 7.63
N PRO A 120 22.69 14.27 8.09
CA PRO A 120 23.98 13.93 8.70
C PRO A 120 23.85 13.05 9.95
N GLY A 121 22.85 13.32 10.81
CA GLY A 121 22.55 12.51 12.00
C GLY A 121 22.15 11.09 11.64
N LEU A 122 21.27 10.93 10.65
CA LEU A 122 20.83 9.60 10.22
C LEU A 122 21.96 8.80 9.56
N ILE A 123 22.83 9.45 8.79
CA ILE A 123 24.03 8.81 8.21
C ILE A 123 24.94 8.29 9.34
N LYS A 124 25.15 9.09 10.39
CA LYS A 124 25.96 8.70 11.54
C LYS A 124 25.35 7.53 12.31
N LYS A 125 24.02 7.53 12.50
CA LYS A 125 23.28 6.48 13.21
C LYS A 125 23.30 5.15 12.46
N THR A 126 23.13 5.19 11.14
CA THR A 126 23.01 3.98 10.31
C THR A 126 24.33 3.51 9.70
N ASN A 127 25.35 4.37 9.68
CA ASN A 127 26.60 4.16 8.95
C ASN A 127 26.36 3.76 7.46
N ASN A 128 25.25 4.22 6.89
CA ASN A 128 24.79 3.79 5.57
C ASN A 128 24.29 5.01 4.76
N PRO A 129 25.20 5.83 4.20
CA PRO A 129 24.80 7.02 3.45
C PRO A 129 23.97 6.70 2.20
N ARG A 130 24.21 5.54 1.58
CA ARG A 130 23.42 5.08 0.42
C ARG A 130 21.94 4.94 0.81
N PHE A 131 21.65 4.25 1.92
CA PHE A 131 20.29 4.08 2.43
C PHE A 131 19.62 5.43 2.72
N VAL A 132 20.32 6.35 3.38
CA VAL A 132 19.74 7.65 3.75
C VAL A 132 19.35 8.46 2.52
N TYR A 133 20.22 8.51 1.51
CA TYR A 133 19.90 9.23 0.27
C TYR A 133 18.89 8.50 -0.62
N ASP A 134 18.81 7.17 -0.58
CA ASP A 134 17.70 6.43 -1.20
C ASP A 134 16.36 6.74 -0.52
N ALA A 135 16.31 6.78 0.81
CA ALA A 135 15.11 7.18 1.55
C ALA A 135 14.73 8.64 1.26
N TYR A 136 15.71 9.54 1.11
CA TYR A 136 15.49 10.95 0.80
C TYR A 136 14.97 11.17 -0.62
N ARG A 137 15.55 10.53 -1.64
CA ARG A 137 15.01 10.63 -3.01
C ARG A 137 13.59 10.07 -3.10
N ARG A 138 13.28 9.00 -2.34
CA ARG A 138 11.92 8.45 -2.26
C ARG A 138 10.97 9.46 -1.63
N LEU A 139 11.35 10.09 -0.51
CA LEU A 139 10.56 11.16 0.09
C LEU A 139 10.28 12.27 -0.92
N ILE A 140 11.31 12.78 -1.61
CA ILE A 140 11.17 13.86 -2.58
C ILE A 140 10.16 13.47 -3.67
N MET A 141 10.31 12.29 -4.25
CA MET A 141 9.43 11.79 -5.31
C MET A 141 7.98 11.62 -4.84
N MET A 142 7.77 10.91 -3.72
CA MET A 142 6.42 10.70 -3.18
C MET A 142 5.77 12.01 -2.75
N TYR A 143 6.51 12.90 -2.10
CA TYR A 143 5.97 14.16 -1.60
C TYR A 143 5.60 15.10 -2.74
N ALA A 144 6.41 15.15 -3.81
CA ALA A 144 6.09 15.93 -5.00
C ALA A 144 4.79 15.45 -5.66
N ASP A 145 4.67 14.14 -5.89
CA ASP A 145 3.50 13.50 -6.48
C ASP A 145 2.24 13.73 -5.63
N VAL A 146 2.31 13.34 -4.35
CA VAL A 146 1.15 13.30 -3.45
C VAL A 146 0.77 14.69 -2.94
N VAL A 147 1.74 15.43 -2.39
CA VAL A 147 1.45 16.63 -1.60
C VAL A 147 1.50 17.89 -2.46
N MET A 148 2.46 17.98 -3.39
CA MET A 148 2.68 19.20 -4.16
C MET A 148 1.87 19.24 -5.46
N GLU A 149 1.59 18.08 -6.08
CA GLU A 149 0.82 17.98 -7.33
C GLU A 149 -0.64 17.56 -7.06
N LYS A 150 -0.87 16.32 -6.62
CA LYS A 150 -2.22 15.75 -6.46
C LYS A 150 -3.07 16.49 -5.45
N ALA A 151 -2.55 16.73 -4.24
CA ALA A 151 -3.28 17.45 -3.20
C ALA A 151 -3.49 18.94 -3.51
N ALA A 152 -2.68 19.52 -4.39
CA ALA A 152 -2.88 20.87 -4.91
C ALA A 152 -3.97 20.95 -6.00
N GLY A 153 -4.52 19.80 -6.44
CA GLY A 153 -5.54 19.73 -7.48
C GLY A 153 -4.98 19.96 -8.88
N ILE A 154 -3.67 19.72 -9.07
CA ILE A 154 -3.02 19.78 -10.38
C ILE A 154 -3.27 18.42 -11.07
N GLU A 155 -3.98 18.44 -12.20
CA GLU A 155 -4.27 17.26 -13.02
C GLU A 155 -3.54 17.39 -14.37
N PRO A 156 -2.25 16.97 -14.44
CA PRO A 156 -1.50 16.98 -15.68
C PRO A 156 -2.02 15.93 -16.65
N SER A 157 -1.80 16.15 -17.95
CA SER A 157 -2.08 15.14 -18.98
C SER A 157 -1.28 13.86 -18.73
N ASP A 158 -1.79 12.73 -19.24
CA ASP A 158 -1.12 11.43 -19.14
C ASP A 158 0.36 11.52 -19.57
N GLY A 159 1.25 11.05 -18.69
CA GLY A 159 2.70 11.06 -18.89
C GLY A 159 3.42 12.37 -18.52
N GLU A 160 2.69 13.44 -18.19
CA GLU A 160 3.27 14.75 -17.82
C GLU A 160 3.31 15.01 -16.31
N GLY A 161 2.83 14.07 -15.49
CA GLY A 161 2.87 14.14 -14.04
C GLY A 161 4.28 14.21 -13.47
N ILE A 162 4.42 14.88 -12.32
CA ILE A 162 5.73 15.07 -11.69
C ILE A 162 6.38 13.73 -11.39
N ARG A 163 5.62 12.72 -10.96
CA ARG A 163 6.15 11.38 -10.69
C ARG A 163 6.85 10.79 -11.92
N GLN A 164 6.19 10.77 -13.07
CA GLN A 164 6.75 10.24 -14.31
C GLN A 164 7.98 11.02 -14.77
N LYS A 165 7.98 12.35 -14.61
CA LYS A 165 9.17 13.18 -14.90
C LYS A 165 10.36 12.80 -14.01
N LEU A 166 10.14 12.57 -12.72
CA LEU A 166 11.18 12.14 -11.79
C LEU A 166 11.67 10.71 -12.10
N GLU A 167 10.78 9.79 -12.47
CA GLU A 167 11.14 8.45 -12.91
C GLU A 167 11.98 8.48 -14.21
N ASN A 168 11.61 9.32 -15.17
CA ASN A 168 12.38 9.53 -16.40
C ASN A 168 13.79 10.07 -16.13
N ILE A 169 13.95 10.98 -15.17
CA ILE A 169 15.27 11.46 -14.73
C ILE A 169 16.13 10.31 -14.19
N LEU A 170 15.56 9.47 -13.33
CA LEU A 170 16.26 8.32 -12.77
C LEU A 170 16.66 7.31 -13.85
N ASP A 171 15.75 6.97 -14.76
CA ASP A 171 16.03 6.02 -15.83
C ASP A 171 17.06 6.56 -16.83
N THR A 172 17.02 7.85 -17.13
CA THR A 172 18.04 8.50 -17.95
C THR A 172 19.41 8.44 -17.27
N TYR A 173 19.46 8.76 -15.97
CA TYR A 173 20.69 8.69 -15.18
C TYR A 173 21.28 7.26 -15.15
N LYS A 174 20.45 6.24 -14.93
CA LYS A 174 20.87 4.82 -14.97
C LYS A 174 21.44 4.45 -16.32
N LYS A 175 20.76 4.81 -17.42
CA LYS A 175 21.21 4.53 -18.80
C LYS A 175 22.56 5.19 -19.11
N GLU A 176 22.75 6.44 -18.72
CA GLU A 176 24.01 7.17 -18.93
C GLU A 176 25.19 6.54 -18.17
N LYS A 177 24.93 5.96 -17.00
CA LYS A 177 25.92 5.26 -16.16
C LYS A 177 26.07 3.77 -16.48
N GLY A 178 25.24 3.21 -17.36
CA GLY A 178 25.22 1.78 -17.67
C GLY A 178 24.74 0.91 -16.50
N LEU A 179 23.94 1.46 -15.60
CA LEU A 179 23.34 0.77 -14.46
C LEU A 179 21.97 0.20 -14.85
N VAL A 180 21.57 -0.93 -14.25
CA VAL A 180 20.31 -1.60 -14.58
C VAL A 180 19.32 -1.48 -13.43
N ALA A 181 19.76 -1.75 -12.20
CA ALA A 181 18.90 -1.75 -11.02
C ALA A 181 19.18 -0.55 -10.12
N ASP A 182 18.15 -0.12 -9.39
CA ASP A 182 18.28 0.92 -8.35
C ASP A 182 19.28 0.50 -7.25
N THR A 183 19.51 -0.81 -7.08
CA THR A 183 20.51 -1.34 -6.16
C THR A 183 21.95 -0.99 -6.55
N ASP A 184 22.19 -0.68 -7.82
CA ASP A 184 23.52 -0.42 -8.35
C ASP A 184 23.98 1.03 -8.10
N LEU A 185 23.07 1.93 -7.70
CA LEU A 185 23.40 3.33 -7.43
C LEU A 185 24.08 3.51 -6.07
N SER A 186 25.16 4.29 -6.08
CA SER A 186 25.91 4.69 -4.89
C SER A 186 25.25 5.86 -4.16
N ALA A 187 25.78 6.22 -2.99
CA ALA A 187 25.33 7.39 -2.24
C ALA A 187 25.50 8.69 -3.05
N ASP A 188 26.62 8.86 -3.76
CA ASP A 188 26.91 10.05 -4.57
C ASP A 188 25.98 10.17 -5.77
N ASP A 189 25.62 9.02 -6.38
CA ASP A 189 24.63 8.98 -7.44
C ASP A 189 23.27 9.43 -6.89
N TRP A 190 22.86 8.97 -5.70
CA TRP A 190 21.61 9.39 -5.08
C TRP A 190 21.56 10.87 -4.67
N ILE A 191 22.69 11.44 -4.23
CA ILE A 191 22.79 12.88 -3.99
C ILE A 191 22.53 13.64 -5.30
N THR A 192 23.13 13.20 -6.40
CA THR A 192 22.97 13.82 -7.71
C THR A 192 21.52 13.75 -8.18
N VAL A 193 20.91 12.57 -8.14
CA VAL A 193 19.50 12.36 -8.53
C VAL A 193 18.55 13.18 -7.66
N SER A 194 18.76 13.21 -6.34
CA SER A 194 17.92 13.99 -5.41
C SER A 194 17.95 15.49 -5.72
N ASN A 195 19.11 16.02 -6.15
CA ASN A 195 19.22 17.43 -6.54
C ASN A 195 18.54 17.70 -7.89
N SER A 196 18.66 16.78 -8.85
CA SER A 196 17.91 16.85 -10.11
C SER A 196 16.39 16.84 -9.86
N PHE A 197 15.91 16.01 -8.93
CA PHE A 197 14.50 15.97 -8.55
C PHE A 197 14.02 17.31 -8.00
N LYS A 198 14.77 17.91 -7.07
CA LYS A 198 14.44 19.23 -6.52
C LYS A 198 14.41 20.32 -7.59
N SER A 199 15.32 20.27 -8.57
CA SER A 199 15.32 21.19 -9.71
C SER A 199 14.10 21.01 -10.62
N GLU A 200 13.71 19.76 -10.88
CA GLU A 200 12.53 19.44 -11.68
C GLU A 200 11.24 19.88 -10.99
N ILE A 201 11.13 19.65 -9.68
CA ILE A 201 10.00 20.11 -8.85
C ILE A 201 9.85 21.63 -8.95
N ARG A 202 10.96 22.39 -8.79
CA ARG A 202 10.94 23.84 -8.93
C ARG A 202 10.48 24.28 -10.32
N THR A 203 10.91 23.57 -11.35
CA THR A 203 10.61 23.91 -12.76
C THR A 203 9.16 23.60 -13.12
N THR A 204 8.63 22.45 -12.67
CA THR A 204 7.30 21.97 -13.05
C THR A 204 6.20 22.50 -12.12
N LEU A 205 6.46 22.65 -10.82
CA LEU A 205 5.46 23.02 -9.81
C LEU A 205 5.60 24.45 -9.26
N ASP A 206 6.60 25.22 -9.74
CA ASP A 206 6.89 26.60 -9.29
C ASP A 206 7.04 26.73 -7.76
N SER A 207 7.54 25.68 -7.11
CA SER A 207 7.69 25.60 -5.67
C SER A 207 8.89 24.76 -5.27
N ASP A 208 9.47 25.06 -4.12
CA ASP A 208 10.59 24.29 -3.58
C ASP A 208 10.10 23.08 -2.77
N PHE A 209 10.86 21.98 -2.84
CA PHE A 209 10.66 20.86 -1.91
C PHE A 209 10.86 21.36 -0.46
N PRO A 210 9.92 21.08 0.46
CA PRO A 210 10.01 21.58 1.83
C PRO A 210 11.15 20.89 2.59
N ASP A 211 12.20 21.65 2.89
CA ASP A 211 13.37 21.19 3.63
C ASP A 211 13.25 21.43 5.15
N ASP A 212 12.02 21.33 5.67
CA ASP A 212 11.69 21.43 7.10
C ASP A 212 10.82 20.22 7.52
N PRO A 213 11.22 19.45 8.55
CA PRO A 213 10.46 18.27 9.02
C PRO A 213 9.01 18.57 9.37
N MET A 214 8.73 19.71 10.00
CA MET A 214 7.37 20.02 10.47
C MET A 214 6.46 20.48 9.33
N ALA A 215 6.99 21.25 8.39
CA ALA A 215 6.33 21.59 7.14
C ALA A 215 5.98 20.32 6.34
N GLN A 216 6.88 19.34 6.29
CA GLN A 216 6.61 18.04 5.66
C GLN A 216 5.47 17.28 6.37
N LEU A 217 5.47 17.24 7.70
CA LEU A 217 4.42 16.55 8.46
C LEU A 217 3.05 17.18 8.20
N TRP A 218 2.94 18.50 8.34
CA TRP A 218 1.69 19.22 8.10
C TRP A 218 1.23 19.14 6.65
N GLY A 219 2.15 19.22 5.69
CA GLY A 219 1.81 19.04 4.28
C GLY A 219 1.29 17.63 3.99
N GLY A 220 1.90 16.59 4.57
CA GLY A 220 1.41 15.22 4.47
C GLY A 220 0.02 15.03 5.09
N ILE A 221 -0.23 15.58 6.29
CA ILE A 221 -1.54 15.52 6.95
C ILE A 221 -2.61 16.20 6.08
N LYS A 222 -2.31 17.40 5.58
CA LYS A 222 -3.19 18.16 4.70
C LYS A 222 -3.49 17.39 3.41
N ALA A 223 -2.46 16.81 2.79
CA ALA A 223 -2.61 16.05 1.56
C ALA A 223 -3.53 14.84 1.73
N VAL A 224 -3.43 14.10 2.84
CA VAL A 224 -4.34 12.98 3.13
C VAL A 224 -5.80 13.44 3.23
N PHE A 225 -6.06 14.58 3.87
CA PHE A 225 -7.43 15.09 3.91
C PHE A 225 -7.90 15.52 2.53
N GLN A 226 -7.05 16.23 1.78
CA GLN A 226 -7.36 16.67 0.41
C GLN A 226 -7.61 15.49 -0.55
N SER A 227 -6.89 14.38 -0.38
CA SER A 227 -7.06 13.18 -1.20
C SER A 227 -8.45 12.57 -1.08
N TRP A 228 -9.18 12.81 0.01
CA TRP A 228 -10.57 12.37 0.14
C TRP A 228 -11.48 12.98 -0.93
N ASN A 229 -11.27 14.22 -1.33
CA ASN A 229 -12.05 14.84 -2.42
C ASN A 229 -11.33 14.82 -3.77
N GLY A 230 -10.27 14.02 -3.92
CA GLY A 230 -9.65 13.77 -5.22
C GLY A 230 -10.60 13.04 -6.17
N SER A 231 -10.49 13.32 -7.47
CA SER A 231 -11.32 12.75 -8.54
C SER A 231 -11.38 11.21 -8.48
N ARG A 232 -10.22 10.55 -8.35
CA ARG A 232 -10.13 9.08 -8.19
C ARG A 232 -10.86 8.55 -6.94
N ALA A 233 -10.75 9.24 -5.80
CA ALA A 233 -11.38 8.81 -4.56
C ALA A 233 -12.91 8.95 -4.65
N ILE A 234 -13.39 10.03 -5.28
CA ILE A 234 -14.82 10.22 -5.59
C ILE A 234 -15.33 9.09 -6.50
N SER A 235 -14.61 8.77 -7.58
CA SER A 235 -14.96 7.67 -8.49
C SER A 235 -15.04 6.33 -7.76
N TYR A 236 -14.02 5.99 -6.97
CA TYR A 236 -14.01 4.76 -6.17
C TYR A 236 -15.18 4.70 -5.19
N ARG A 237 -15.46 5.81 -4.47
CA ARG A 237 -16.58 5.87 -3.52
C ARG A 237 -17.93 5.68 -4.19
N ARG A 238 -18.12 6.19 -5.41
CA ARG A 238 -19.35 5.98 -6.18
C ARG A 238 -19.52 4.51 -6.59
N ILE A 239 -18.45 3.85 -7.01
CA ILE A 239 -18.45 2.42 -7.37
C ILE A 239 -18.80 1.56 -6.14
N GLU A 240 -18.18 1.87 -5.00
CA GLU A 240 -18.27 1.06 -3.77
C GLU A 240 -19.38 1.52 -2.81
N ASN A 241 -20.19 2.50 -3.24
CA ASN A 241 -21.28 3.10 -2.44
C ASN A 241 -20.84 3.65 -1.06
N ILE A 242 -19.65 4.26 -1.00
CA ILE A 242 -19.09 4.85 0.22
C ILE A 242 -19.57 6.31 0.38
N PRO A 243 -20.22 6.68 1.48
CA PRO A 243 -20.70 8.05 1.70
C PRO A 243 -19.59 9.11 1.82
N ASP A 244 -19.76 10.25 1.15
CA ASP A 244 -18.80 11.36 1.16
C ASP A 244 -18.56 11.94 2.56
N GLN A 245 -19.60 11.95 3.42
CA GLN A 245 -19.52 12.53 4.76
C GLN A 245 -18.70 11.70 5.77
N TRP A 246 -18.18 10.53 5.39
CA TRP A 246 -17.39 9.71 6.31
C TRP A 246 -16.00 10.26 6.59
N GLY A 247 -15.42 10.99 5.62
CA GLY A 247 -14.05 11.48 5.70
C GLY A 247 -13.00 10.37 5.82
N THR A 248 -11.75 10.78 6.00
CA THR A 248 -10.62 9.88 6.27
C THR A 248 -9.92 10.27 7.57
N ALA A 249 -9.37 9.29 8.28
CA ALA A 249 -8.40 9.52 9.33
C ALA A 249 -6.98 9.63 8.75
N VAL A 250 -6.05 10.17 9.53
CA VAL A 250 -4.62 10.22 9.22
C VAL A 250 -3.87 9.46 10.29
N ASN A 251 -3.07 8.48 9.90
CA ASN A 251 -2.21 7.73 10.81
C ASN A 251 -0.79 8.24 10.63
N VAL A 252 -0.22 8.82 11.68
CA VAL A 252 1.18 9.22 11.74
C VAL A 252 1.92 8.19 12.58
N GLN A 253 2.93 7.55 12.00
CA GLN A 253 3.58 6.40 12.64
C GLN A 253 5.09 6.46 12.46
N ALA A 254 5.85 6.12 13.50
CA ALA A 254 7.30 6.00 13.44
C ALA A 254 7.73 5.07 12.30
N MET A 255 8.70 5.51 11.51
CA MET A 255 9.25 4.71 10.43
C MET A 255 10.03 3.52 10.99
N VAL A 256 9.81 2.38 10.35
CA VAL A 256 10.71 1.23 10.40
C VAL A 256 11.13 0.89 8.98
N PHE A 257 12.37 0.46 8.81
CA PHE A 257 13.03 0.35 7.52
C PHE A 257 13.36 -1.09 7.18
N GLY A 258 12.74 -1.61 6.13
CA GLY A 258 13.07 -2.91 5.54
C GLY A 258 14.32 -2.88 4.65
N ASN A 259 14.94 -1.71 4.46
CA ASN A 259 16.04 -1.45 3.52
C ASN A 259 17.34 -0.95 4.18
N MET A 260 17.59 -1.32 5.44
CA MET A 260 18.85 -0.97 6.13
C MET A 260 20.01 -1.95 5.86
N GLY A 261 19.75 -3.07 5.19
CA GLY A 261 20.74 -4.10 4.90
C GLY A 261 20.13 -5.49 4.77
N GLU A 262 20.98 -6.52 4.85
CA GLU A 262 20.57 -7.93 4.70
C GLU A 262 19.73 -8.47 5.86
N SER A 263 19.87 -7.87 7.05
CA SER A 263 19.08 -8.12 8.26
C SER A 263 17.68 -7.50 8.22
N SER A 264 17.32 -6.82 7.13
CA SER A 264 16.08 -6.05 7.00
C SER A 264 15.27 -6.51 5.80
N ALA A 265 13.94 -6.45 5.94
CA ALA A 265 13.01 -6.91 4.93
C ALA A 265 11.63 -6.26 5.10
N THR A 266 10.78 -6.40 4.09
CA THR A 266 9.36 -6.04 4.17
C THR A 266 8.53 -7.12 3.50
N GLY A 267 7.25 -7.24 3.87
CA GLY A 267 6.37 -8.19 3.21
C GLY A 267 4.89 -7.95 3.47
N VAL A 268 4.10 -8.64 2.67
CA VAL A 268 2.63 -8.68 2.75
C VAL A 268 2.19 -10.13 2.80
N ALA A 269 1.27 -10.45 3.69
CA ALA A 269 0.80 -11.82 3.89
C ALA A 269 -0.69 -11.87 4.23
N PHE A 270 -1.30 -13.00 3.88
CA PHE A 270 -2.69 -13.35 4.17
C PHE A 270 -2.70 -14.61 5.02
N THR A 271 -3.49 -14.62 6.09
CA THR A 271 -3.51 -15.78 7.01
C THR A 271 -4.07 -17.06 6.36
N ARG A 272 -4.78 -16.91 5.24
CA ARG A 272 -5.20 -17.99 4.34
C ARG A 272 -5.00 -17.55 2.90
N ASN A 273 -4.91 -18.49 1.95
CA ASN A 273 -4.77 -18.15 0.54
C ASN A 273 -6.02 -17.40 0.03
N PRO A 274 -5.90 -16.13 -0.41
CA PRO A 274 -7.04 -15.30 -0.81
C PRO A 274 -7.63 -15.66 -2.19
N ALA A 275 -7.00 -16.58 -2.92
CA ALA A 275 -7.48 -17.08 -4.21
C ALA A 275 -8.14 -18.47 -4.07
N SER A 276 -7.47 -19.42 -3.39
CA SER A 276 -7.97 -20.79 -3.25
C SER A 276 -8.88 -20.99 -2.03
N GLY A 277 -8.74 -20.16 -0.99
CA GLY A 277 -9.42 -20.34 0.30
C GLY A 277 -8.74 -21.35 1.23
N GLU A 278 -7.63 -21.95 0.83
CA GLU A 278 -6.88 -22.91 1.64
C GLU A 278 -6.25 -22.26 2.86
N ASN A 279 -6.21 -23.00 3.97
CA ASN A 279 -5.65 -22.55 5.24
C ASN A 279 -4.12 -22.66 5.26
N ILE A 280 -3.47 -22.05 4.28
CA ILE A 280 -2.01 -21.95 4.14
C ILE A 280 -1.60 -20.50 4.31
N PHE A 281 -0.47 -20.25 4.98
CA PHE A 281 0.00 -18.88 5.19
C PHE A 281 0.54 -18.34 3.87
N PHE A 282 -0.17 -17.43 3.22
CA PHE A 282 0.15 -17.02 1.85
C PHE A 282 0.73 -15.62 1.82
N GLY A 283 1.85 -15.39 1.14
CA GLY A 283 2.40 -14.04 1.07
C GLY A 283 3.69 -13.94 0.29
N GLU A 284 4.18 -12.70 0.24
CA GLU A 284 5.31 -12.27 -0.54
C GLU A 284 6.19 -11.34 0.31
N TRP A 285 7.51 -11.43 0.14
CA TRP A 285 8.47 -10.58 0.86
C TRP A 285 9.64 -10.16 -0.02
N LEU A 286 10.32 -9.08 0.38
CA LEU A 286 11.56 -8.63 -0.24
C LEU A 286 12.59 -8.31 0.84
N SER A 287 13.82 -8.79 0.64
CA SER A 287 14.98 -8.38 1.43
C SER A 287 15.49 -7.02 0.97
N ASN A 288 15.96 -6.23 1.94
CA ASN A 288 16.55 -4.92 1.73
C ASN A 288 15.68 -4.01 0.83
N ALA A 289 14.42 -3.82 1.21
CA ALA A 289 13.38 -3.16 0.42
C ALA A 289 12.38 -2.38 1.30
N GLN A 290 11.64 -1.45 0.71
CA GLN A 290 10.47 -0.82 1.35
C GLN A 290 9.17 -1.39 0.80
N GLY A 291 8.05 -1.21 1.53
CA GLY A 291 6.75 -1.79 1.14
C GLY A 291 6.30 -1.41 -0.27
N GLU A 292 6.67 -0.22 -0.75
CA GLU A 292 6.43 0.21 -2.13
C GLU A 292 7.02 -0.76 -3.16
N ASP A 293 8.23 -1.29 -2.92
CA ASP A 293 8.91 -2.18 -3.87
C ASP A 293 8.17 -3.52 -4.02
N VAL A 294 7.46 -3.95 -2.97
CA VAL A 294 6.62 -5.17 -2.99
C VAL A 294 5.35 -4.92 -3.81
N VAL A 295 4.71 -3.77 -3.62
CA VAL A 295 3.43 -3.45 -4.28
C VAL A 295 3.62 -3.07 -5.75
N ALA A 296 4.67 -2.32 -6.08
CA ALA A 296 4.99 -1.90 -7.44
C ALA A 296 5.50 -3.07 -8.31
N GLY A 297 5.99 -4.15 -7.71
CA GLY A 297 6.50 -5.30 -8.47
C GLY A 297 7.73 -4.98 -9.31
N LEU A 298 8.50 -3.95 -8.93
CA LEU A 298 9.80 -3.60 -9.55
C LEU A 298 10.83 -4.73 -9.40
N ARG A 299 10.71 -5.50 -8.31
CA ARG A 299 11.49 -6.70 -8.04
C ARG A 299 10.54 -7.88 -7.92
N THR A 300 10.93 -9.03 -8.48
CA THR A 300 10.21 -10.28 -8.23
C THR A 300 10.21 -10.58 -6.74
N PRO A 301 9.04 -10.63 -6.08
CA PRO A 301 8.98 -10.92 -4.66
C PRO A 301 9.30 -12.38 -4.38
N ASN A 302 9.87 -12.62 -3.21
CA ASN A 302 10.16 -13.95 -2.71
C ASN A 302 8.92 -14.55 -2.04
N PRO A 303 8.73 -15.88 -2.11
CA PRO A 303 7.63 -16.57 -1.42
C PRO A 303 7.80 -16.46 0.10
N LEU A 304 6.70 -16.35 0.84
CA LEU A 304 6.75 -16.24 2.30
C LEU A 304 7.31 -17.52 2.97
N ASN A 305 6.93 -18.69 2.48
CA ASN A 305 7.33 -19.99 3.03
C ASN A 305 7.53 -21.01 1.91
N GLU A 306 8.03 -22.20 2.28
CA GLU A 306 8.29 -23.28 1.34
C GLU A 306 7.00 -23.88 0.75
N GLU A 307 5.92 -23.95 1.53
CA GLU A 307 4.64 -24.54 1.13
C GLU A 307 3.97 -23.78 -0.03
N THR A 308 4.14 -22.45 -0.08
CA THR A 308 3.52 -21.60 -1.11
C THR A 308 4.38 -21.36 -2.34
N LYS A 309 5.52 -22.05 -2.47
CA LYS A 309 6.37 -21.92 -3.67
C LYS A 309 5.64 -22.42 -4.92
N THR A 310 5.73 -21.63 -5.99
CA THR A 310 5.23 -22.01 -7.32
C THR A 310 6.37 -22.57 -8.15
N SER A 311 6.07 -23.12 -9.33
CA SER A 311 7.10 -23.52 -10.31
C SER A 311 8.02 -22.37 -10.72
N GLU A 312 7.54 -21.14 -10.64
CA GLU A 312 8.28 -19.93 -11.02
C GLU A 312 9.14 -19.40 -9.86
N THR A 313 8.73 -19.65 -8.60
CA THR A 313 9.45 -19.19 -7.40
C THR A 313 10.21 -20.30 -6.67
N GLN A 314 10.25 -21.52 -7.21
CA GLN A 314 10.86 -22.69 -6.57
C GLN A 314 12.34 -22.48 -6.19
N ASN A 315 13.07 -21.73 -7.01
CA ASN A 315 14.49 -21.42 -6.80
C ASN A 315 14.73 -20.19 -5.92
N LEU A 316 13.68 -19.45 -5.55
CA LEU A 316 13.80 -18.26 -4.71
C LEU A 316 13.81 -18.65 -3.23
N PRO A 317 14.56 -17.92 -2.38
CA PRO A 317 14.56 -18.17 -0.95
C PRO A 317 13.22 -17.75 -0.32
N SER A 318 12.74 -18.50 0.66
CA SER A 318 11.56 -18.11 1.44
C SER A 318 11.94 -17.32 2.70
N LEU A 319 10.99 -16.63 3.32
CA LEU A 319 11.24 -15.98 4.63
C LEU A 319 11.48 -17.06 5.71
N GLU A 320 10.74 -18.16 5.63
CA GLU A 320 10.91 -19.33 6.50
C GLU A 320 12.35 -19.87 6.47
N SER A 321 12.94 -20.01 5.29
CA SER A 321 14.32 -20.48 5.15
C SER A 321 15.37 -19.42 5.46
N SER A 322 15.10 -18.15 5.16
CA SER A 322 16.07 -17.06 5.30
C SER A 322 16.15 -16.49 6.72
N MET A 323 15.01 -16.39 7.40
CA MET A 323 14.87 -15.79 8.73
C MET A 323 13.90 -16.62 9.60
N PRO A 324 14.27 -17.87 9.96
CA PRO A 324 13.34 -18.84 10.55
C PRO A 324 12.72 -18.40 11.87
N GLU A 325 13.49 -17.73 12.74
CA GLU A 325 12.99 -17.24 14.04
C GLU A 325 11.94 -16.13 13.87
N LEU A 326 12.15 -15.23 12.90
CA LEU A 326 11.22 -14.13 12.61
C LEU A 326 9.97 -14.64 11.87
N TYR A 327 10.14 -15.63 10.98
CA TYR A 327 9.01 -16.31 10.37
C TYR A 327 8.14 -17.02 11.43
N ALA A 328 8.75 -17.69 12.41
CA ALA A 328 8.00 -18.33 13.50
C ALA A 328 7.19 -17.32 14.32
N GLN A 329 7.79 -16.16 14.66
CA GLN A 329 7.08 -15.06 15.32
C GLN A 329 5.92 -14.53 14.46
N LEU A 330 6.15 -14.33 13.16
CA LEU A 330 5.11 -13.88 12.24
C LEU A 330 3.97 -14.91 12.11
N ALA A 331 4.28 -16.20 12.09
CA ALA A 331 3.29 -17.28 12.06
C ALA A 331 2.46 -17.35 13.35
N GLU A 332 3.06 -17.05 14.50
CA GLU A 332 2.33 -16.91 15.77
C GLU A 332 1.37 -15.71 15.72
N ILE A 333 1.85 -14.55 15.26
CA ILE A 333 1.02 -13.35 15.07
C ILE A 333 -0.15 -13.63 14.11
N ARG A 334 0.09 -14.34 13.00
CA ARG A 334 -0.94 -14.80 12.06
C ARG A 334 -2.05 -15.55 12.79
N ASN A 335 -1.69 -16.54 13.61
CA ASN A 335 -2.68 -17.35 14.35
C ASN A 335 -3.46 -16.50 15.35
N ASN A 336 -2.79 -15.64 16.11
CA ASN A 336 -3.41 -14.77 17.11
C ASN A 336 -4.41 -13.81 16.48
N LEU A 337 -4.04 -13.18 15.36
CA LEU A 337 -4.89 -12.28 14.60
C LEU A 337 -6.13 -13.00 14.03
N GLU A 338 -5.94 -14.19 13.45
CA GLU A 338 -7.05 -14.95 12.86
C GLU A 338 -8.04 -15.44 13.92
N VAL A 339 -7.57 -15.84 15.10
CA VAL A 339 -8.44 -16.19 16.24
C VAL A 339 -9.17 -14.95 16.76
N HIS A 340 -8.44 -13.86 17.01
CA HIS A 340 -9.01 -12.62 17.58
C HIS A 340 -10.11 -12.02 16.70
N TYR A 341 -9.84 -11.83 15.40
CA TYR A 341 -10.83 -11.32 14.45
C TYR A 341 -11.78 -12.41 13.95
N SER A 342 -11.50 -13.68 14.28
CA SER A 342 -12.19 -14.87 13.82
C SER A 342 -12.29 -14.98 12.29
N ASP A 343 -11.46 -14.28 11.53
CA ASP A 343 -11.54 -14.17 10.06
C ASP A 343 -10.15 -14.04 9.42
N MET A 344 -10.04 -14.30 8.12
CA MET A 344 -8.79 -14.18 7.39
C MET A 344 -8.29 -12.74 7.37
N GLN A 345 -7.04 -12.55 7.79
CA GLN A 345 -6.40 -11.24 7.82
C GLN A 345 -5.39 -11.07 6.67
N ASP A 346 -5.40 -9.87 6.10
CA ASP A 346 -4.34 -9.29 5.28
C ASP A 346 -3.43 -8.47 6.20
N ILE A 347 -2.12 -8.71 6.12
CA ILE A 347 -1.11 -8.31 7.08
C ILE A 347 0.07 -7.68 6.33
N GLU A 348 0.50 -6.51 6.78
CA GLU A 348 1.74 -5.85 6.32
C GLU A 348 2.76 -5.85 7.46
N PHE A 349 4.00 -6.22 7.16
CA PHE A 349 5.08 -6.28 8.15
C PHE A 349 6.41 -5.76 7.59
N THR A 350 7.29 -5.36 8.50
CA THR A 350 8.67 -4.96 8.22
C THR A 350 9.59 -5.58 9.26
N ILE A 351 10.74 -6.05 8.80
CA ILE A 351 11.84 -6.49 9.63
C ILE A 351 12.92 -5.42 9.52
N GLN A 352 13.30 -4.83 10.65
CA GLN A 352 14.40 -3.88 10.73
C GLN A 352 15.47 -4.45 11.65
N ASP A 353 16.66 -4.69 11.12
CA ASP A 353 17.81 -5.21 11.87
C ASP A 353 17.48 -6.41 12.76
N GLY A 354 16.78 -7.40 12.20
CA GLY A 354 16.41 -8.62 12.91
C GLY A 354 15.24 -8.46 13.89
N ARG A 355 14.50 -7.35 13.88
CA ARG A 355 13.29 -7.14 14.67
C ARG A 355 12.04 -7.07 13.77
N LEU A 356 11.05 -7.91 14.04
CA LEU A 356 9.77 -7.90 13.36
C LEU A 356 8.86 -6.78 13.89
N TRP A 357 8.22 -6.07 12.97
CA TRP A 357 7.23 -5.03 13.21
C TRP A 357 6.00 -5.24 12.34
N MET A 358 4.82 -5.09 12.92
CA MET A 358 3.53 -5.17 12.24
C MET A 358 3.04 -3.76 11.91
N LEU A 359 2.77 -3.51 10.63
CA LEU A 359 2.41 -2.19 10.12
C LEU A 359 0.92 -2.03 9.86
N GLN A 360 0.24 -3.14 9.59
CA GLN A 360 -1.19 -3.14 9.30
C GLN A 360 -1.74 -4.55 9.45
N THR A 361 -2.99 -4.61 9.90
CA THR A 361 -3.85 -5.77 9.67
C THR A 361 -5.23 -5.29 9.26
N ARG A 362 -5.92 -6.09 8.45
CA ARG A 362 -7.34 -5.89 8.10
C ARG A 362 -7.94 -7.20 7.64
N THR A 363 -9.27 -7.29 7.65
CA THR A 363 -9.98 -8.37 6.96
C THR A 363 -9.56 -8.41 5.49
N GLY A 364 -8.97 -9.52 5.04
CA GLY A 364 -8.42 -9.61 3.69
C GLY A 364 -9.50 -9.72 2.62
N LYS A 365 -9.33 -9.01 1.51
CA LYS A 365 -10.15 -9.19 0.30
C LYS A 365 -9.86 -10.57 -0.31
N ARG A 366 -10.88 -11.22 -0.85
CA ARG A 366 -10.83 -12.62 -1.29
C ARG A 366 -11.91 -12.88 -2.35
N THR A 367 -11.66 -13.85 -3.23
CA THR A 367 -12.62 -14.28 -4.26
C THR A 367 -13.87 -14.91 -3.65
N GLY A 368 -14.97 -15.00 -4.40
CA GLY A 368 -16.19 -15.65 -3.92
C GLY A 368 -16.02 -17.13 -3.56
N THR A 369 -15.28 -17.89 -4.36
CA THR A 369 -14.94 -19.30 -4.06
C THR A 369 -14.18 -19.42 -2.73
N SER A 370 -13.19 -18.56 -2.52
CA SER A 370 -12.38 -18.58 -1.30
C SER A 370 -13.18 -18.10 -0.08
N ALA A 371 -14.07 -17.11 -0.23
CA ALA A 371 -14.97 -16.67 0.84
C ALA A 371 -15.84 -17.81 1.37
N ILE A 372 -16.46 -18.58 0.47
CA ILE A 372 -17.30 -19.74 0.83
C ILE A 372 -16.46 -20.80 1.55
N LYS A 373 -15.32 -21.18 0.95
CA LYS A 373 -14.44 -22.20 1.54
C LYS A 373 -13.99 -21.80 2.94
N MET A 374 -13.50 -20.57 3.11
CA MET A 374 -13.04 -20.07 4.40
C MET A 374 -14.18 -20.03 5.43
N ALA A 375 -15.37 -19.54 5.06
CA ALA A 375 -16.52 -19.48 5.96
C ALA A 375 -16.96 -20.87 6.43
N VAL A 376 -17.01 -21.85 5.52
CA VAL A 376 -17.34 -23.24 5.84
C VAL A 376 -16.27 -23.88 6.72
N ASP A 377 -14.99 -23.72 6.36
CA ASP A 377 -13.86 -24.26 7.13
C ASP A 377 -13.85 -23.70 8.56
N MET A 378 -14.02 -22.38 8.71
CA MET A 378 -14.06 -21.72 10.02
C MET A 378 -15.27 -22.14 10.86
N CYS A 379 -16.43 -22.37 10.22
CA CYS A 379 -17.62 -22.88 10.91
C CYS A 379 -17.39 -24.33 11.39
N ASN A 380 -16.78 -25.17 10.56
CA ASN A 380 -16.47 -26.56 10.91
C ASN A 380 -15.40 -26.65 12.01
N GLN A 381 -14.47 -25.70 12.04
CA GLN A 381 -13.46 -25.55 13.09
C GLN A 381 -14.04 -24.99 14.42
N GLY A 382 -15.32 -24.59 14.45
CA GLY A 382 -15.96 -24.00 15.62
C GLY A 382 -15.54 -22.55 15.92
N MET A 383 -14.85 -21.91 14.97
CA MET A 383 -14.36 -20.53 15.10
C MET A 383 -15.48 -19.50 14.93
N ILE A 384 -16.52 -19.86 14.18
CA ILE A 384 -17.73 -19.06 13.95
C ILE A 384 -18.99 -19.93 13.94
N ASP A 385 -20.15 -19.32 14.15
CA ASP A 385 -21.44 -19.99 13.98
C ASP A 385 -21.93 -19.98 12.52
N LYS A 386 -22.95 -20.80 12.22
CA LYS A 386 -23.54 -20.89 10.88
C LYS A 386 -24.10 -19.56 10.38
N LYS A 387 -24.66 -18.75 11.29
CA LYS A 387 -25.21 -17.44 10.94
C LYS A 387 -24.10 -16.49 10.47
N THR A 388 -22.98 -16.46 11.18
CA THR A 388 -21.80 -15.68 10.83
C THR A 388 -21.19 -16.16 9.52
N ALA A 389 -21.11 -17.48 9.31
CA ALA A 389 -20.64 -18.05 8.05
C ALA A 389 -21.46 -17.58 6.83
N ILE A 390 -22.79 -17.54 6.96
CA ILE A 390 -23.68 -17.01 5.91
C ILE A 390 -23.43 -15.51 5.67
N MET A 391 -23.31 -14.72 6.74
CA MET A 391 -23.10 -13.26 6.64
C MET A 391 -21.72 -12.86 6.10
N ARG A 392 -20.76 -13.79 6.03
CA ARG A 392 -19.40 -13.54 5.51
C ARG A 392 -19.27 -13.63 4.01
N VAL A 393 -20.21 -14.29 3.34
CA VAL A 393 -20.24 -14.39 1.89
C VAL A 393 -21.16 -13.29 1.39
N MET A 394 -20.60 -12.27 0.76
CA MET A 394 -21.39 -11.17 0.21
C MET A 394 -22.21 -11.66 -0.98
N PRO A 395 -23.42 -11.12 -1.21
CA PRO A 395 -24.24 -11.50 -2.37
C PRO A 395 -23.50 -11.37 -3.70
N GLU A 396 -22.73 -10.31 -3.89
CA GLU A 396 -21.97 -10.02 -5.11
C GLU A 396 -20.87 -11.06 -5.37
N GLN A 397 -20.33 -11.66 -4.31
CA GLN A 397 -19.33 -12.73 -4.41
C GLN A 397 -19.94 -14.06 -4.90
N LEU A 398 -21.25 -14.26 -4.76
CA LEU A 398 -21.93 -15.40 -5.37
C LEU A 398 -22.11 -15.21 -6.87
N ASP A 399 -22.32 -13.97 -7.31
CA ASP A 399 -22.40 -13.65 -8.74
C ASP A 399 -21.06 -13.94 -9.45
N GLU A 400 -19.94 -13.84 -8.74
CA GLU A 400 -18.63 -14.23 -9.29
C GLU A 400 -18.57 -15.68 -9.76
N LEU A 401 -19.27 -16.59 -9.07
CA LEU A 401 -19.36 -18.00 -9.45
C LEU A 401 -20.19 -18.21 -10.71
N LEU A 402 -21.00 -17.22 -11.07
CA LEU A 402 -21.83 -17.20 -12.26
C LEU A 402 -21.14 -16.43 -13.40
N HIS A 403 -19.95 -15.87 -13.18
CA HIS A 403 -19.22 -15.17 -14.23
C HIS A 403 -18.87 -16.09 -15.40
N PRO A 404 -18.82 -15.53 -16.62
CA PRO A 404 -18.44 -16.27 -17.81
C PRO A 404 -17.07 -16.93 -17.62
N MET A 405 -17.04 -18.25 -17.75
CA MET A 405 -15.82 -18.98 -18.03
C MET A 405 -15.61 -18.96 -19.55
N LEU A 406 -14.35 -19.04 -19.99
CA LEU A 406 -14.09 -19.27 -21.41
C LEU A 406 -14.70 -20.61 -21.82
N ASP A 407 -15.27 -20.66 -23.02
CA ASP A 407 -15.70 -21.91 -23.64
C ASP A 407 -14.48 -22.81 -23.81
N THR A 408 -14.52 -24.00 -23.19
CA THR A 408 -13.36 -24.90 -23.09
C THR A 408 -12.86 -25.39 -24.45
N GLU A 409 -13.75 -25.55 -25.43
CA GLU A 409 -13.35 -25.97 -26.78
C GLU A 409 -12.73 -24.82 -27.56
N SER A 410 -13.25 -23.60 -27.42
CA SER A 410 -12.67 -22.38 -27.98
C SER A 410 -11.30 -22.09 -27.37
N GLU A 411 -11.14 -22.27 -26.05
CA GLU A 411 -9.86 -22.09 -25.35
C GLU A 411 -8.80 -23.07 -25.86
N LYS A 412 -9.14 -24.36 -26.05
CA LYS A 412 -8.21 -25.36 -26.61
C LYS A 412 -7.76 -25.03 -28.03
N GLN A 413 -8.60 -24.34 -28.81
CA GLN A 413 -8.30 -23.94 -30.19
C GLN A 413 -7.63 -22.57 -30.29
N ALA A 414 -7.67 -21.77 -29.22
CA ALA A 414 -7.09 -20.45 -29.20
C ALA A 414 -5.55 -20.53 -29.26
N THR A 415 -4.94 -19.59 -29.98
CA THR A 415 -3.49 -19.45 -30.00
C THR A 415 -3.02 -18.94 -28.65
N PHE A 416 -2.26 -19.77 -27.93
CA PHE A 416 -1.58 -19.34 -26.71
C PHE A 416 -0.48 -18.31 -27.06
N LEU A 417 -0.63 -17.09 -26.54
CA LEU A 417 0.32 -16.00 -26.77
C LEU A 417 1.31 -15.85 -25.61
N ALA A 418 0.80 -15.82 -24.37
CA ALA A 418 1.60 -15.56 -23.19
C ALA A 418 0.89 -16.06 -21.91
N LYS A 419 1.62 -16.10 -20.80
CA LYS A 419 1.14 -16.44 -19.46
C LYS A 419 1.70 -15.46 -18.45
N GLY A 420 0.89 -15.10 -17.46
CA GLY A 420 1.28 -14.38 -16.25
C GLY A 420 0.69 -15.01 -15.00
N LEU A 421 0.66 -14.24 -13.91
CA LEU A 421 0.13 -14.66 -12.61
C LEU A 421 -1.41 -14.51 -12.57
N PRO A 422 -2.14 -15.52 -12.07
CA PRO A 422 -3.61 -15.53 -12.07
C PRO A 422 -4.18 -14.71 -10.90
N ALA A 423 -4.23 -13.39 -11.06
CA ALA A 423 -4.62 -12.47 -9.99
C ALA A 423 -6.13 -12.40 -9.73
N GLY A 424 -6.95 -12.51 -10.78
CA GLY A 424 -8.41 -12.46 -10.72
C GLY A 424 -9.06 -13.64 -11.43
N PRO A 425 -10.24 -14.12 -10.97
CA PRO A 425 -10.90 -15.29 -11.52
C PRO A 425 -11.61 -15.01 -12.86
N GLY A 426 -11.95 -16.08 -13.59
CA GLY A 426 -12.82 -16.02 -14.77
C GLY A 426 -12.09 -15.90 -16.11
N GLY A 427 -12.85 -15.58 -17.14
CA GLY A 427 -12.37 -15.46 -18.52
C GLY A 427 -13.08 -14.32 -19.25
N ALA A 428 -12.36 -13.60 -20.12
CA ALA A 428 -12.90 -12.44 -20.80
C ALA A 428 -12.45 -12.37 -22.26
N THR A 429 -13.29 -11.73 -23.08
CA THR A 429 -13.00 -11.40 -24.48
C THR A 429 -13.38 -9.94 -24.71
N GLY A 430 -12.59 -9.21 -25.48
CA GLY A 430 -12.86 -7.81 -25.76
C GLY A 430 -11.79 -7.15 -26.60
N ARG A 431 -12.04 -5.89 -26.98
CA ARG A 431 -11.08 -5.03 -27.67
C ARG A 431 -9.97 -4.60 -26.72
N ILE A 432 -8.73 -4.67 -27.18
CA ILE A 432 -7.58 -4.16 -26.42
C ILE A 432 -7.61 -2.63 -26.39
N VAL A 433 -7.42 -2.06 -25.21
CA VAL A 433 -7.22 -0.63 -24.96
C VAL A 433 -6.03 -0.46 -24.01
N PHE A 434 -5.31 0.66 -24.13
CA PHE A 434 -4.06 0.91 -23.40
C PHE A 434 -4.16 2.03 -22.35
N THR A 435 -5.30 2.70 -22.28
CA THR A 435 -5.58 3.77 -21.32
C THR A 435 -6.92 3.49 -20.61
N ALA A 436 -7.03 3.94 -19.36
CA ALA A 436 -8.26 3.82 -18.60
C ALA A 436 -9.41 4.65 -19.20
N ASP A 437 -9.09 5.81 -19.78
CA ASP A 437 -10.05 6.68 -20.46
C ASP A 437 -10.63 6.05 -21.73
N ASP A 438 -9.78 5.38 -22.52
CA ASP A 438 -10.25 4.61 -23.68
C ASP A 438 -11.15 3.46 -23.22
N ALA A 439 -10.77 2.75 -22.16
CA ALA A 439 -11.59 1.66 -21.62
C ALA A 439 -12.99 2.15 -21.23
N GLU A 440 -13.08 3.28 -20.52
CA GLU A 440 -14.36 3.87 -20.14
C GLU A 440 -15.16 4.35 -21.36
N THR A 441 -14.50 5.00 -22.32
CA THR A 441 -15.13 5.55 -23.52
C THR A 441 -15.71 4.45 -24.40
N TRP A 442 -14.93 3.40 -24.68
CA TRP A 442 -15.38 2.27 -25.48
C TRP A 442 -16.46 1.45 -24.78
N HIS A 443 -16.35 1.27 -23.46
CA HIS A 443 -17.41 0.62 -22.68
C HIS A 443 -18.73 1.41 -22.73
N LYS A 444 -18.68 2.75 -22.62
CA LYS A 444 -19.87 3.62 -22.80
C LYS A 444 -20.49 3.49 -24.19
N ASN A 445 -19.68 3.15 -25.21
CA ASN A 445 -20.15 2.87 -26.56
C ASN A 445 -20.70 1.44 -26.74
N GLY A 446 -20.77 0.63 -25.67
CA GLY A 446 -21.30 -0.73 -25.67
C GLY A 446 -20.30 -1.80 -26.11
N GLU A 447 -19.02 -1.46 -26.22
CA GLU A 447 -17.96 -2.41 -26.59
C GLU A 447 -17.39 -3.10 -25.34
N GLN A 448 -17.12 -4.39 -25.46
CA GLN A 448 -16.36 -5.13 -24.44
C GLN A 448 -14.88 -4.83 -24.60
N VAL A 449 -14.18 -4.50 -23.51
CA VAL A 449 -12.78 -4.07 -23.56
C VAL A 449 -11.88 -4.84 -22.60
N ILE A 450 -10.61 -4.99 -22.98
CA ILE A 450 -9.54 -5.55 -22.16
C ILE A 450 -8.51 -4.44 -21.97
N LEU A 451 -8.33 -4.01 -20.73
CA LEU A 451 -7.35 -2.99 -20.38
C LEU A 451 -5.96 -3.63 -20.25
N ILE A 452 -5.01 -3.19 -21.07
CA ILE A 452 -3.63 -3.63 -21.05
C ILE A 452 -2.74 -2.48 -20.60
N ARG A 453 -1.99 -2.66 -19.51
CA ARG A 453 -1.12 -1.62 -18.91
C ARG A 453 0.24 -2.20 -18.54
N GLU A 454 1.26 -1.38 -18.44
CA GLU A 454 2.54 -1.85 -17.88
C GLU A 454 2.35 -2.26 -16.41
N GLU A 455 1.77 -1.34 -15.65
CA GLU A 455 1.19 -1.53 -14.32
C GLU A 455 -0.07 -0.65 -14.22
N THR A 456 -0.99 -0.97 -13.31
CA THR A 456 -2.14 -0.08 -13.04
C THR A 456 -1.85 0.80 -11.84
N SER A 457 -2.31 2.03 -11.88
CA SER A 457 -2.29 2.95 -10.73
C SER A 457 -3.71 3.23 -10.22
N PRO A 458 -3.86 3.96 -9.11
CA PRO A 458 -5.15 4.45 -8.64
C PRO A 458 -5.85 5.39 -9.63
N GLU A 459 -5.12 5.95 -10.61
CA GLU A 459 -5.72 6.74 -11.69
C GLU A 459 -6.50 5.85 -12.68
N ASP A 460 -6.19 4.55 -12.77
CA ASP A 460 -6.79 3.67 -13.78
C ASP A 460 -8.17 3.08 -13.36
N VAL A 461 -8.66 3.39 -12.16
CA VAL A 461 -9.79 2.71 -11.49
C VAL A 461 -11.09 2.71 -12.30
N HIS A 462 -11.42 3.84 -12.94
CA HIS A 462 -12.62 3.93 -13.78
C HIS A 462 -12.53 3.01 -14.99
N GLY A 463 -11.36 2.97 -15.65
CA GLY A 463 -11.11 2.07 -16.77
C GLY A 463 -11.03 0.61 -16.36
N MET A 464 -10.40 0.31 -15.22
CA MET A 464 -10.35 -1.03 -14.63
C MET A 464 -11.76 -1.56 -14.32
N HIS A 465 -12.65 -0.69 -13.83
CA HIS A 465 -14.03 -1.06 -13.56
C HIS A 465 -14.84 -1.29 -14.86
N ALA A 466 -14.59 -0.47 -15.88
CA ALA A 466 -15.24 -0.58 -17.19
C ALA A 466 -14.78 -1.81 -18.00
N ALA A 467 -13.55 -2.29 -17.80
CA ALA A 467 -12.98 -3.40 -18.55
C ALA A 467 -13.52 -4.77 -18.11
N GLU A 468 -13.62 -5.69 -19.07
CA GLU A 468 -13.99 -7.10 -18.82
C GLU A 468 -12.81 -7.88 -18.22
N ALA A 469 -11.58 -7.50 -18.59
CA ALA A 469 -10.36 -8.02 -18.00
C ALA A 469 -9.23 -6.99 -17.98
N ILE A 470 -8.28 -7.24 -17.07
CA ILE A 470 -7.08 -6.42 -16.90
C ILE A 470 -5.85 -7.31 -17.09
N LEU A 471 -4.94 -6.89 -17.97
CA LEU A 471 -3.64 -7.54 -18.18
C LEU A 471 -2.51 -6.54 -17.88
N THR A 472 -1.56 -6.94 -17.04
CA THR A 472 -0.38 -6.12 -16.74
C THR A 472 0.93 -6.82 -17.05
N ALA A 473 1.93 -6.04 -17.49
CA ALA A 473 3.27 -6.53 -17.80
C ALA A 473 4.07 -6.82 -16.52
N LYS A 474 3.93 -5.96 -15.51
CA LYS A 474 4.59 -6.03 -14.20
C LYS A 474 3.58 -6.33 -13.08
N GLY A 475 4.07 -6.54 -11.86
CA GLY A 475 3.26 -6.74 -10.66
C GLY A 475 3.13 -8.19 -10.17
N GLY A 476 3.10 -8.37 -8.85
CA GLY A 476 2.87 -9.65 -8.17
C GLY A 476 1.41 -9.88 -7.77
N MET A 477 1.15 -10.93 -6.99
CA MET A 477 -0.21 -11.27 -6.52
C MET A 477 -0.77 -10.24 -5.52
N THR A 478 0.08 -9.34 -5.02
CA THR A 478 -0.24 -8.20 -4.13
C THR A 478 -0.18 -6.84 -4.84
N SER A 479 -0.03 -6.82 -6.17
CA SER A 479 -0.02 -5.56 -6.94
C SER A 479 -1.37 -4.85 -6.91
N HIS A 480 -1.38 -3.56 -7.29
CA HIS A 480 -2.61 -2.77 -7.38
C HIS A 480 -3.68 -3.45 -8.23
N ALA A 481 -3.34 -3.89 -9.44
CA ALA A 481 -4.23 -4.60 -10.35
C ALA A 481 -4.83 -5.85 -9.67
N ALA A 482 -3.99 -6.65 -9.02
CA ALA A 482 -4.42 -7.88 -8.37
C ALA A 482 -5.36 -7.65 -7.18
N LEU A 483 -5.07 -6.65 -6.34
CA LEU A 483 -5.90 -6.32 -5.17
C LEU A 483 -7.26 -5.75 -5.57
N VAL A 484 -7.29 -4.87 -6.57
CA VAL A 484 -8.53 -4.23 -7.04
C VAL A 484 -9.39 -5.23 -7.82
N ALA A 485 -8.81 -5.94 -8.80
CA ALA A 485 -9.56 -6.90 -9.62
C ALA A 485 -10.20 -8.02 -8.78
N ARG A 486 -9.46 -8.57 -7.80
CA ARG A 486 -9.99 -9.56 -6.86
C ARG A 486 -11.14 -9.02 -6.01
N GLY A 487 -11.09 -7.73 -5.66
CA GLY A 487 -12.16 -7.07 -4.92
C GLY A 487 -13.46 -6.92 -5.72
N TRP A 488 -13.37 -6.91 -7.05
CA TRP A 488 -14.51 -6.77 -7.97
C TRP A 488 -14.85 -8.06 -8.71
N GLY A 489 -14.18 -9.18 -8.41
CA GLY A 489 -14.40 -10.44 -9.11
C GLY A 489 -14.01 -10.44 -10.59
N LYS A 490 -13.17 -9.49 -11.03
CA LYS A 490 -12.80 -9.35 -12.45
C LYS A 490 -11.66 -10.28 -12.85
N CYS A 491 -11.70 -10.73 -14.11
CA CYS A 491 -10.61 -11.46 -14.72
C CYS A 491 -9.34 -10.59 -14.78
N CYS A 492 -8.25 -11.09 -14.21
CA CYS A 492 -7.01 -10.33 -14.15
C CYS A 492 -5.78 -11.23 -14.21
N ILE A 493 -4.86 -10.88 -15.10
CA ILE A 493 -3.53 -11.49 -15.23
C ILE A 493 -2.50 -10.40 -14.98
N VAL A 494 -1.57 -10.65 -14.07
CA VAL A 494 -0.51 -9.69 -13.71
C VAL A 494 0.88 -10.28 -13.94
N GLY A 495 1.90 -9.42 -14.05
CA GLY A 495 3.29 -9.89 -14.20
C GLY A 495 3.53 -10.71 -15.47
N CYS A 496 2.83 -10.39 -16.57
CA CYS A 496 3.03 -11.06 -17.85
C CYS A 496 4.27 -10.50 -18.55
N SER A 497 5.47 -10.89 -18.13
CA SER A 497 6.74 -10.32 -18.60
C SER A 497 7.04 -10.51 -20.10
N ALA A 498 6.22 -11.29 -20.81
CA ALA A 498 6.32 -11.49 -22.26
C ALA A 498 5.74 -10.33 -23.08
N ILE A 499 4.97 -9.42 -22.45
CA ILE A 499 4.37 -8.27 -23.15
C ILE A 499 5.24 -7.03 -22.96
N HIS A 500 5.40 -6.27 -24.06
CA HIS A 500 6.00 -4.94 -24.07
C HIS A 500 4.92 -3.98 -24.58
N ILE A 501 4.61 -2.96 -23.78
CA ILE A 501 3.52 -2.02 -24.01
C ILE A 501 4.10 -0.66 -24.33
#